data_AF-H0G858-F1
#
_entry.id   AF-H0G858-F1
#
_cell.length_a   1.000
_cell.length_b   1.000
_cell.length_c   1.000
_cell.angle_alpha   90.00
_cell.angle_beta   90.00
_cell.angle_gamma   90.00
#
_symmetry.space_group_name_H-M   'P 1'
#
loop_
_entity.id
_entity.type
_entity.pdbx_description
1 polymer ?
#
loop_
_entity_poly.entity_id
_entity_poly.type
_entity_poly.pdbx_seq_one_letter_code
_entity_poly.pdbx_strand_id
1 'polypeptide(L)'
;MKASQFSDAQKAFILKQGDEGVRVAEICRKEGISHATYFNWKKKYAGLLPPEIRKLKQLEDENARLKKIVADLTMDREMLQNVIRRSFKACSEAGGGEGYVPGLDDLDPACSRRFGLQRRQEIANGVRLPVNNSPRRMA
;
A
#
# COMPACT_ATOMS: atom_id res chain seq x y z
N MET A 1 13.29 -6.98 -12.81
CA MET A 1 13.25 -6.41 -14.17
C MET A 1 13.96 -5.06 -14.14
N LYS A 2 14.87 -4.78 -15.07
CA LYS A 2 15.50 -3.45 -15.16
C LYS A 2 14.42 -2.43 -15.55
N ALA A 3 14.43 -1.26 -14.91
CA ALA A 3 13.51 -0.18 -15.26
C ALA A 3 13.69 0.20 -16.74
N SER A 4 12.59 0.46 -17.44
CA SER A 4 12.67 0.96 -18.82
C SER A 4 13.34 2.33 -18.80
N GLN A 5 14.32 2.56 -19.68
CA GLN A 5 14.96 3.88 -19.83
C GLN A 5 13.95 4.99 -20.18
N PHE A 6 12.83 4.63 -20.81
CA PHE A 6 11.79 5.57 -21.22
C PHE A 6 10.57 5.43 -20.33
N SER A 7 10.11 6.55 -19.78
CA SER A 7 8.81 6.63 -19.13
C SER A 7 7.68 6.46 -20.15
N ASP A 8 6.51 6.00 -19.69
CA ASP A 8 5.37 5.79 -20.58
C ASP A 8 4.87 7.09 -21.22
N ALA A 9 5.01 8.22 -20.50
CA ALA A 9 4.77 9.54 -21.05
C ALA A 9 5.75 9.91 -22.18
N GLN A 10 7.04 9.59 -22.03
CA GLN A 10 8.02 9.82 -23.10
C GLN A 10 7.71 8.96 -24.32
N LYS A 11 7.40 7.67 -24.14
CA LYS A 11 7.01 6.78 -25.25
C LYS A 11 5.81 7.34 -26.01
N ALA A 12 4.79 7.80 -25.28
CA ALA A 12 3.60 8.39 -25.89
C ALA A 12 3.90 9.69 -26.65
N PHE A 13 4.75 10.56 -26.10
CA PHE A 13 5.17 11.79 -26.78
C PHE A 13 5.91 11.50 -28.09
N ILE A 14 6.81 10.51 -28.08
CA ILE A 14 7.54 10.06 -29.27
C ILE A 14 6.58 9.52 -30.34
N LEU A 15 5.58 8.73 -29.95
CA LEU A 15 4.56 8.22 -30.87
C LEU A 15 3.70 9.35 -31.46
N LYS A 16 3.36 10.36 -30.66
CA LYS A 16 2.57 11.53 -31.11
C LYS A 16 3.25 12.29 -32.25
N GLN A 17 4.58 12.45 -32.20
CA GLN A 17 5.33 13.09 -33.29
C GLN A 17 5.14 12.36 -34.63
N GLY A 18 5.10 11.03 -34.62
CA GLY A 18 4.88 10.25 -35.84
C GLY A 18 3.44 10.33 -36.34
N ASP A 19 2.46 10.49 -35.45
CA ASP A 19 1.06 10.71 -35.82
C ASP A 19 0.82 12.15 -36.33
N GLU A 20 1.63 13.12 -35.91
CA GLU A 20 1.69 14.50 -36.44
C GLU A 20 2.44 14.60 -37.78
N GLY A 21 2.95 13.48 -38.31
CA GLY A 21 3.54 13.39 -39.65
C GLY A 21 5.07 13.43 -39.71
N VAL A 22 5.77 13.42 -38.57
CA VAL A 22 7.24 13.31 -38.56
C VAL A 22 7.64 11.89 -39.01
N ARG A 23 8.65 11.79 -39.88
CA ARG A 23 9.13 10.49 -40.36
C ARG A 23 9.68 9.65 -39.22
N VAL A 24 9.19 8.42 -39.08
CA VAL A 24 9.63 7.46 -38.03
C VAL A 24 11.15 7.28 -38.00
N ALA A 25 11.82 7.29 -39.16
CA ALA A 25 13.28 7.17 -39.25
C ALA A 25 14.03 8.34 -38.59
N GLU A 26 13.46 9.55 -38.64
CA GLU A 26 14.03 10.73 -38.00
C GLU A 26 13.83 10.69 -36.49
N ILE A 27 12.63 10.29 -36.05
CA ILE A 27 12.30 10.10 -34.63
C ILE A 27 13.24 9.06 -34.01
N CYS A 28 13.41 7.91 -34.68
CA CYS A 28 14.30 6.83 -34.22
C CYS A 28 15.75 7.31 -34.07
N ARG A 29 16.22 8.16 -34.98
CA ARG A 29 17.57 8.71 -34.95
C ARG A 29 17.75 9.76 -33.84
N LYS A 30 16.76 10.63 -33.63
CA LYS A 30 16.78 11.67 -32.59
C LYS A 30 16.71 11.09 -31.18
N GLU A 31 15.81 10.14 -30.97
CA GLU A 31 15.54 9.55 -29.66
C GLU A 31 16.45 8.35 -29.35
N GLY A 32 17.28 7.92 -30.30
CA GLY A 32 18.20 6.79 -30.13
C GLY A 32 17.48 5.44 -29.98
N ILE A 33 16.31 5.29 -30.59
CA ILE A 33 15.49 4.07 -30.53
C ILE A 33 15.51 3.31 -31.85
N SER A 34 15.38 1.99 -31.80
CA SER A 34 15.21 1.19 -33.01
C SER A 34 13.80 1.34 -33.59
N HIS A 35 13.66 1.16 -34.90
CA HIS A 35 12.34 1.10 -35.56
C HIS A 35 11.43 0.03 -34.93
N ALA A 36 11.98 -1.14 -34.59
CA ALA A 36 11.24 -2.20 -33.94
C ALA A 36 10.66 -1.75 -32.58
N THR A 37 11.46 -1.02 -31.79
CA THR A 37 11.01 -0.45 -30.51
C THR A 37 9.85 0.52 -30.72
N TYR A 38 9.96 1.42 -31.70
CA TYR A 38 8.90 2.37 -32.04
C TYR A 38 7.59 1.66 -32.40
N PHE A 39 7.61 0.67 -33.29
CA PHE A 39 6.40 -0.04 -33.68
C PHE A 39 5.85 -0.93 -32.56
N ASN A 40 6.70 -1.50 -31.70
CA ASN A 40 6.26 -2.21 -30.51
C ASN A 40 5.52 -1.30 -29.53
N TRP A 41 6.01 -0.08 -29.32
CA TRP A 41 5.30 0.94 -28.54
C TRP A 41 4.02 1.36 -29.25
N LYS A 42 4.06 1.61 -30.57
CA LYS A 42 2.87 1.95 -31.34
C LYS A 42 1.80 0.88 -31.19
N LYS A 43 2.13 -0.42 -31.24
CA LYS A 43 1.15 -1.49 -31.01
C LYS A 43 0.56 -1.50 -29.60
N LYS A 44 1.36 -1.17 -28.57
CA LYS A 44 0.92 -1.16 -27.16
C LYS A 44 0.10 0.08 -26.81
N TYR A 45 0.43 1.23 -27.38
CA TYR A 45 -0.15 2.52 -27.04
C TYR A 45 -1.06 3.09 -28.15
N ALA A 46 -1.20 2.41 -29.30
CA ALA A 46 -2.16 2.78 -30.33
C ALA A 46 -3.58 2.72 -29.76
N GLY A 47 -4.28 3.84 -29.85
CA GLY A 47 -5.64 4.00 -29.32
C GLY A 47 -5.71 4.64 -27.93
N LEU A 48 -4.59 4.85 -27.22
CA LEU A 48 -4.59 5.68 -26.03
C LEU A 48 -4.60 7.16 -26.42
N LEU A 49 -5.74 7.82 -26.17
CA LEU A 49 -5.86 9.27 -26.34
C LEU A 49 -4.92 10.00 -25.35
N PRO A 50 -4.43 11.21 -25.69
CA PRO A 50 -3.64 12.06 -24.79
C PRO A 50 -4.19 12.21 -23.35
N PRO A 51 -5.51 12.35 -23.09
CA PRO A 51 -6.07 12.33 -21.74
C PRO A 51 -5.88 10.99 -21.01
N GLU A 52 -6.01 9.87 -21.70
CA GLU A 52 -5.84 8.53 -21.16
C GLU A 52 -4.41 8.31 -20.65
N ILE A 53 -3.41 8.86 -21.35
CA ILE A 53 -2.00 8.81 -20.94
C ILE A 53 -1.75 9.66 -19.69
N ARG A 54 -2.39 10.84 -19.59
CA ARG A 54 -2.30 11.68 -18.37
C ARG A 54 -2.91 10.98 -17.17
N LYS A 55 -4.07 10.34 -17.35
CA LYS A 55 -4.74 9.56 -16.31
C LYS A 55 -3.91 8.35 -15.89
N LEU A 56 -3.28 7.66 -16.83
CA LEU A 56 -2.34 6.57 -16.54
C LEU A 56 -1.20 7.03 -15.65
N LYS A 57 -0.55 8.14 -15.98
CA LYS A 57 0.55 8.69 -15.17
C LYS A 57 0.09 9.05 -13.76
N GLN A 58 -1.06 9.70 -13.62
CA GLN A 58 -1.62 10.02 -12.31
C GLN A 58 -1.88 8.76 -11.49
N LEU A 59 -2.43 7.71 -12.12
CA LEU A 59 -2.68 6.43 -11.45
C LEU A 59 -1.39 5.71 -11.07
N GLU A 60 -0.34 5.78 -11.88
CA GLU A 60 0.97 5.22 -11.56
C GLU A 60 1.63 5.93 -10.37
N ASP A 61 1.60 7.26 -10.35
CA ASP A 61 2.14 8.07 -9.25
C ASP A 61 1.36 7.82 -7.94
N GLU A 62 0.03 7.75 -8.02
CA GLU A 62 -0.84 7.41 -6.89
C GLU A 62 -0.54 6.01 -6.37
N ASN A 63 -0.42 5.02 -7.26
CA ASN A 63 -0.12 3.64 -6.89
C ASN A 63 1.26 3.51 -6.23
N ALA A 64 2.26 4.25 -6.71
CA ALA A 64 3.58 4.30 -6.10
C ALA A 64 3.54 4.90 -4.68
N ARG A 65 2.81 6.01 -4.50
CA ARG A 65 2.59 6.61 -3.16
C ARG A 65 1.85 5.66 -2.22
N LEU A 66 0.76 5.05 -2.69
CA LEU A 66 -0.03 4.10 -1.90
C LEU A 66 0.81 2.90 -1.49
N LYS A 67 1.63 2.34 -2.38
CA LYS A 67 2.55 1.24 -2.03
C LYS A 67 3.53 1.63 -0.94
N LYS A 68 4.08 2.85 -0.99
CA LYS A 68 4.97 3.35 0.05
C LYS A 68 4.26 3.48 1.39
N ILE A 69 3.08 4.10 1.40
CA ILE A 69 2.26 4.24 2.62
C ILE A 69 1.89 2.87 3.19
N VAL A 70 1.50 1.92 2.35
CA VAL A 70 1.17 0.56 2.78
C VAL A 70 2.38 -0.14 3.38
N ALA A 71 3.57 0.03 2.80
CA ALA A 71 4.80 -0.52 3.37
C ALA A 71 5.10 0.07 4.76
N ASP A 72 5.08 1.41 4.87
CA ASP A 72 5.35 2.13 6.12
C ASP A 72 4.34 1.70 7.22
N LEU A 73 3.04 1.68 6.90
CA LEU A 73 1.98 1.26 7.83
C LEU A 73 2.10 -0.23 8.22
N THR A 74 2.54 -1.08 7.31
CA THR A 74 2.74 -2.51 7.60
C THR A 74 3.92 -2.69 8.57
N MET A 75 5.01 -1.95 8.36
CA MET A 75 6.15 -1.95 9.28
C MET A 75 5.76 -1.43 10.66
N ASP A 76 5.00 -0.34 10.74
CA ASP A 76 4.50 0.20 12.00
C ASP A 76 3.61 -0.82 12.73
N ARG A 77 2.71 -1.49 12.00
CA ARG A 77 1.86 -2.55 12.56
C ARG A 77 2.70 -3.70 13.13
N GLU A 78 3.72 -4.16 12.41
CA GLU A 78 4.61 -5.23 12.86
C GLU A 78 5.41 -4.81 14.11
N MET A 79 5.95 -3.59 14.12
CA MET A 79 6.64 -3.05 15.29
C MET A 79 5.72 -3.01 16.51
N LEU A 80 4.50 -2.47 16.37
CA LEU A 80 3.53 -2.40 17.45
C LEU A 80 3.12 -3.80 17.93
N GLN A 81 2.87 -4.75 17.03
CA GLN A 81 2.59 -6.14 17.42
C GLN A 81 3.77 -6.78 18.15
N ASN A 82 5.01 -6.50 17.76
CA ASN A 82 6.19 -7.00 18.43
C ASN A 82 6.38 -6.39 19.83
N VAL A 83 6.13 -5.09 19.99
CA VAL A 83 6.13 -4.43 21.31
C VAL A 83 5.06 -5.06 22.22
N ILE A 84 3.85 -5.24 21.71
CA ILE A 84 2.75 -5.87 22.45
C ILE A 84 3.12 -7.31 22.84
N ARG A 85 3.59 -8.13 21.90
CA ARG A 85 4.07 -9.50 22.17
C ARG A 85 5.16 -9.52 23.23
N ARG A 86 6.11 -8.58 23.19
CA ARG A 86 7.20 -8.48 24.17
C ARG A 86 6.71 -8.04 25.54
N SER A 87 5.76 -7.11 25.61
CA SER A 87 5.13 -6.73 26.89
C SER A 87 4.37 -7.90 27.53
N PHE A 88 3.67 -8.73 26.73
CA PHE A 88 3.01 -9.93 27.25
C PHE A 88 4.00 -11.02 27.69
N LYS A 89 5.12 -11.18 26.98
CA LYS A 89 6.21 -12.10 27.41
C LYS A 89 6.89 -11.65 28.70
N ALA A 90 7.17 -10.36 28.86
CA ALA A 90 7.77 -9.82 30.08
C ALA A 90 6.87 -10.00 31.33
N CYS A 91 5.55 -9.99 31.16
CA CYS A 91 4.62 -10.31 32.25
C CYS A 91 4.54 -11.81 32.58
N SER A 92 4.86 -12.69 31.62
CA SER A 92 4.89 -14.16 31.82
C SER A 92 6.18 -14.62 32.52
N GLU A 93 7.30 -13.93 32.33
CA GLU A 93 8.58 -14.27 32.95
C GLU A 93 8.68 -13.83 34.42
N ALA A 94 7.81 -12.90 34.86
CA ALA A 94 7.70 -12.47 36.26
C ALA A 94 6.90 -13.44 37.16
N GLY A 95 6.27 -14.48 36.58
CA GLY A 95 5.58 -15.54 37.32
C GLY A 95 6.01 -16.90 36.77
N GLY A 96 6.89 -17.60 37.49
CA GLY A 96 7.38 -18.92 37.09
C GLY A 96 6.24 -19.90 36.82
N GLY A 97 6.25 -20.52 35.65
CA GLY A 97 5.33 -21.59 35.26
C GLY A 97 5.37 -21.83 33.75
N GLU A 98 5.86 -23.00 33.36
CA GLU A 98 5.89 -23.49 31.98
C GLU A 98 4.48 -23.51 31.33
N GLY A 99 4.41 -23.16 30.04
CA GLY A 99 3.40 -23.74 29.15
C GLY A 99 2.53 -22.78 28.32
N TYR A 100 2.75 -22.83 27.01
CA TYR A 100 1.84 -22.46 25.89
C TYR A 100 1.73 -20.98 25.46
N VAL A 101 2.09 -20.74 24.18
CA VAL A 101 1.86 -19.48 23.45
C VAL A 101 0.79 -19.76 22.39
N PRO A 102 -0.41 -19.18 22.45
CA PRO A 102 -1.42 -19.41 21.42
C PRO A 102 -1.03 -18.68 20.12
N GLY A 103 -1.21 -19.36 18.98
CA GLY A 103 -1.13 -18.74 17.66
C GLY A 103 -2.29 -17.75 17.43
N LEU A 104 -2.19 -16.91 16.40
CA LEU A 104 -3.26 -15.95 16.05
C LEU A 104 -4.59 -16.62 15.64
N ASP A 105 -4.59 -17.94 15.44
CA ASP A 105 -5.78 -18.76 15.19
C ASP A 105 -6.44 -19.29 16.50
N ASP A 106 -5.83 -19.07 17.67
CA ASP A 106 -6.32 -19.57 18.97
C ASP A 106 -7.20 -18.57 19.75
N LEU A 107 -7.70 -17.51 19.08
CA LEU A 107 -8.74 -16.68 19.68
C LEU A 107 -10.06 -17.47 19.71
N ASP A 108 -10.34 -18.08 20.86
CA ASP A 108 -11.60 -18.76 21.17
C ASP A 108 -12.81 -17.95 20.63
N PRO A 109 -13.63 -18.53 19.73
CA PRO A 109 -14.85 -17.91 19.22
C PRO A 109 -15.83 -17.44 20.31
N ALA A 110 -15.70 -17.94 21.54
CA ALA A 110 -16.47 -17.50 22.70
C ALA A 110 -16.05 -16.10 23.18
N CYS A 111 -14.78 -15.71 23.04
CA CYS A 111 -14.29 -14.39 23.47
C CYS A 111 -14.75 -13.26 22.52
N SER A 112 -14.76 -13.54 21.21
CA SER A 112 -15.32 -12.62 20.20
C SER A 112 -16.83 -12.45 20.37
N ARG A 113 -17.55 -13.53 20.72
CA ARG A 113 -18.97 -13.46 21.11
C ARG A 113 -19.20 -12.71 22.42
N ARG A 114 -18.31 -12.87 23.41
CA ARG A 114 -18.40 -12.18 24.71
C ARG A 114 -18.18 -10.67 24.56
N PHE A 115 -17.18 -10.23 23.80
CA PHE A 115 -17.00 -8.81 23.48
C PHE A 115 -18.14 -8.24 22.63
N GLY A 116 -18.69 -9.01 21.68
CA GLY A 116 -19.86 -8.62 20.90
C GLY A 116 -21.14 -8.48 21.74
N LEU A 117 -21.34 -9.36 22.73
CA LEU A 117 -22.46 -9.32 23.68
C LEU A 117 -22.28 -8.19 24.70
N GLN A 118 -21.07 -8.01 25.25
CA GLN A 118 -20.74 -6.92 26.17
C GLN A 118 -21.02 -5.56 25.52
N ARG A 119 -20.56 -5.37 24.27
CA ARG A 119 -20.76 -4.13 23.51
C ARG A 119 -22.24 -3.91 23.14
N ARG A 120 -23.00 -4.97 22.85
CA ARG A 120 -24.47 -4.89 22.66
C ARG A 120 -25.20 -4.54 23.96
N GLN A 121 -24.76 -5.06 25.09
CA GLN A 121 -25.32 -4.77 26.42
C GLN A 121 -25.04 -3.32 26.84
N GLU A 122 -23.82 -2.81 26.59
CA GLU A 122 -23.43 -1.43 26.89
C GLU A 122 -24.19 -0.40 26.04
N ILE A 123 -24.46 -0.71 24.76
CA ILE A 123 -25.31 0.12 23.88
C ILE A 123 -26.77 0.08 24.34
N ALA A 124 -27.29 -1.10 24.70
CA ALA A 124 -28.66 -1.26 25.21
C ALA A 124 -28.89 -0.56 26.57
N ASN A 125 -27.84 -0.47 27.40
CA ASN A 125 -27.88 0.19 28.71
C ASN A 125 -27.49 1.68 28.67
N GLY A 126 -27.24 2.26 27.49
CA GLY A 126 -26.98 3.70 27.32
C GLY A 126 -25.69 4.21 27.96
N VAL A 127 -24.72 3.33 28.27
CA VAL A 127 -23.49 3.72 28.96
C VAL A 127 -22.52 4.35 27.96
N ARG A 128 -22.43 5.68 27.97
CA ARG A 128 -21.43 6.44 27.18
C ARG A 128 -20.03 6.16 27.74
N LEU A 129 -19.13 5.67 26.88
CA LEU A 129 -17.73 5.41 27.23
C LEU A 129 -17.04 6.69 27.75
N PRO A 130 -16.24 6.61 28.83
CA PRO A 130 -15.40 7.73 29.24
C PRO A 130 -14.28 7.92 28.21
N VAL A 131 -14.21 9.14 27.67
CA VAL A 131 -13.10 9.59 26.83
C VAL A 131 -11.86 9.61 27.72
N ASN A 132 -10.87 8.76 27.42
CA ASN A 132 -9.60 8.70 28.15
C ASN A 132 -8.94 10.08 28.16
N ASN A 133 -8.90 10.73 29.32
CA ASN A 133 -8.04 11.88 29.58
C ASN A 133 -7.08 11.46 30.69
N SER A 134 -5.89 10.96 30.31
CA SER A 134 -4.84 10.60 31.26
C SER A 134 -4.06 11.85 31.67
N PRO A 135 -4.04 12.27 32.96
CA PRO A 135 -3.05 13.22 33.42
C PRO A 135 -1.75 12.51 33.76
N ARG A 136 -0.65 13.08 33.26
CA ARG A 136 0.74 12.75 33.57
C ARG A 136 0.94 12.59 35.08
N ARG A 137 1.49 11.45 35.52
CA ARG A 137 2.18 11.36 36.82
C ARG A 137 3.61 11.88 36.65
N MET A 138 3.92 12.95 37.36
CA MET A 138 5.28 13.37 37.71
C MET A 138 5.32 13.52 39.23
N ALA A 139 6.40 12.99 39.80
CA ALA A 139 6.81 12.94 41.22
C ALA A 139 6.01 11.98 42.11
#